data_AF-A0A2N1QFW1-F1
#
_entry.id   AF-A0A2N1QFW1-F1
#
_cell.length_a   1.000
_cell.length_b   1.000
_cell.length_c   1.000
_cell.angle_alpha   90.00
_cell.angle_beta   90.00
_cell.angle_gamma   90.00
#
_symmetry.space_group_name_H-M   'P 1'
#
loop_
_entity.id
_entity.type
_entity.pdbx_description
1 polymer ?
#
loop_
_entity_poly.entity_id
_entity_poly.type
_entity_poly.pdbx_seq_one_letter_code
_entity_poly.pdbx_strand_id
1 'polypeptide(L)'
;MKKVGLSFLIFILMITLLGCTSIVEPLENPESELFTVFYTGSNYEIYKRTEIDEEKIYPLIGFPVKSDKGTSCTIGLYHLENYIVQYKEDYYDLQSGSRLNLFTGNDLVEMEIISSCKNE
;
A
#
# COMPACT_ATOMS: atom_id res chain seq x y z
N MET A 1 -45.39 12.00 11.58
CA MET A 1 -44.93 11.42 10.30
C MET A 1 -43.55 11.91 9.85
N LYS A 2 -43.20 13.20 9.96
CA LYS A 2 -41.88 13.74 9.54
C LYS A 2 -40.64 13.10 10.23
N LYS A 3 -40.77 12.65 11.48
CA LYS A 3 -39.66 12.04 12.25
C LYS A 3 -39.28 10.63 11.78
N VAL A 4 -40.24 9.86 11.26
CA VAL A 4 -40.01 8.47 10.82
C VAL A 4 -39.23 8.43 9.50
N GLY A 5 -39.53 9.36 8.58
CA GLY A 5 -38.80 9.47 7.32
C GLY A 5 -37.33 9.87 7.51
N LEU A 6 -37.02 10.73 8.49
CA LEU A 6 -35.66 11.15 8.76
C LEU A 6 -34.79 10.01 9.32
N SER A 7 -35.32 9.21 10.25
CA SER A 7 -34.61 8.03 10.77
C SER A 7 -34.34 6.99 9.68
N PHE A 8 -35.27 6.79 8.75
CA PHE A 8 -35.09 5.87 7.62
C PHE A 8 -34.00 6.36 6.65
N LEU A 9 -33.95 7.67 6.39
CA LEU A 9 -32.91 8.27 5.55
C LEU A 9 -31.50 8.15 6.17
N ILE A 10 -31.38 8.37 7.48
CA ILE A 10 -30.11 8.21 8.21
C ILE A 10 -29.64 6.76 8.18
N PHE A 11 -30.56 5.81 8.32
CA PHE A 11 -30.26 4.38 8.27
C PHE A 11 -29.75 3.95 6.89
N ILE A 12 -30.38 4.43 5.81
CA ILE A 12 -29.91 4.21 4.43
C ILE A 12 -28.52 4.80 4.24
N LEU A 13 -28.26 6.03 4.73
CA LEU A 13 -26.95 6.66 4.64
C LEU A 13 -25.86 5.85 5.34
N MET A 14 -26.14 5.30 6.53
CA MET A 14 -25.20 4.43 7.25
C MET A 14 -24.86 3.15 6.47
N ILE A 15 -25.84 2.52 5.83
CA ILE A 15 -25.61 1.30 5.04
C ILE A 15 -24.73 1.60 3.82
N THR A 16 -24.94 2.75 3.16
CA THR A 16 -24.12 3.14 2.00
C THR A 16 -22.67 3.48 2.35
N LEU A 17 -22.39 3.88 3.60
CA LEU A 17 -21.03 4.18 4.07
C LEU A 17 -20.22 2.90 4.38
N LEU A 18 -20.88 1.78 4.69
CA LEU A 18 -20.21 0.50 4.97
C LEU A 18 -19.68 -0.19 3.70
N GLY A 19 -20.17 0.17 2.51
CA GLY A 19 -19.80 -0.47 1.25
C GLY A 19 -18.48 -0.02 0.61
N CYS A 20 -17.70 0.85 1.28
CA CYS A 20 -16.54 1.51 0.68
C CYS A 20 -15.20 1.17 1.35
N THR A 21 -15.08 -0.02 1.96
CA THR A 21 -13.78 -0.50 2.44
C THR A 21 -13.13 -1.35 1.36
N SER A 22 -12.15 -0.78 0.64
CA SER A 22 -11.26 -1.63 -0.16
C SER A 22 -10.50 -2.51 0.85
N ILE A 23 -10.84 -3.79 0.91
CA ILE A 23 -10.13 -4.72 1.79
C ILE A 23 -8.71 -4.82 1.25
N VAL A 24 -7.74 -4.56 2.11
CA VAL A 24 -6.32 -4.80 1.88
C VAL A 24 -5.98 -5.98 2.77
N GLU A 25 -5.67 -7.11 2.16
CA GLU A 25 -5.38 -8.35 2.88
C GLU A 25 -3.88 -8.44 3.20
N PRO A 26 -3.50 -8.88 4.42
CA PRO A 26 -2.12 -9.21 4.73
C PRO A 26 -1.58 -10.35 3.86
N LEU A 27 -0.25 -10.46 3.77
CA LEU A 27 0.42 -11.59 3.12
C LEU A 27 0.22 -12.87 3.95
N GLU A 28 -0.19 -13.97 3.32
CA GLU A 28 -0.48 -15.24 4.01
C GLU A 28 0.77 -15.97 4.56
N ASN A 29 1.97 -15.61 4.09
CA ASN A 29 3.25 -16.12 4.61
C ASN A 29 4.39 -15.17 4.17
N PRO A 30 4.69 -14.11 4.94
CA PRO A 30 5.58 -13.04 4.48
C PRO A 30 7.08 -13.41 4.47
N GLU A 31 7.48 -14.57 5.00
CA GLU A 31 8.89 -14.97 5.14
C GLU A 31 9.77 -13.85 5.73
N SER A 32 9.26 -13.18 6.78
CA SER A 32 9.83 -11.95 7.36
C SER A 32 11.31 -12.05 7.76
N GLU A 33 11.78 -13.25 8.08
CA GLU A 33 13.17 -13.59 8.39
C GLU A 33 14.14 -13.36 7.23
N LEU A 34 13.64 -13.29 5.99
CA LEU A 34 14.43 -12.99 4.79
C LEU A 34 14.60 -11.49 4.55
N PHE A 35 14.10 -10.65 5.46
CA PHE A 35 14.11 -9.21 5.31
C PHE A 35 14.73 -8.51 6.52
N THR A 36 15.28 -7.32 6.28
CA THR A 36 15.77 -6.42 7.33
C THR A 36 15.07 -5.07 7.24
N VAL A 37 14.92 -4.38 8.38
CA VAL A 37 14.38 -3.02 8.41
C VAL A 37 15.21 -2.14 7.49
N PHE A 38 14.54 -1.50 6.53
CA PHE A 38 15.12 -0.56 5.58
C PHE A 38 14.74 0.87 5.93
N TYR A 39 13.49 1.09 6.34
CA TYR A 39 12.98 2.41 6.73
C TYR A 39 11.98 2.29 7.88
N THR A 40 12.05 3.21 8.84
CA THR A 40 11.12 3.30 9.96
C THR A 40 10.26 4.56 9.81
N GLY A 41 8.97 4.36 9.55
CA GLY A 41 7.97 5.42 9.52
C GLY A 41 7.42 5.74 10.91
N SER A 42 6.30 6.47 10.95
CA SER A 42 5.67 6.87 12.22
C SER A 42 4.93 5.72 12.93
N ASN A 43 4.30 4.82 12.16
CA ASN A 43 3.51 3.70 12.66
C ASN A 43 3.64 2.43 11.79
N TYR A 44 4.63 2.40 10.91
CA TYR A 44 4.94 1.30 10.02
C TYR A 44 6.45 1.22 9.79
N GLU A 45 6.90 0.07 9.32
CA GLU A 45 8.27 -0.14 8.89
C GLU A 45 8.27 -0.73 7.48
N ILE A 46 9.21 -0.31 6.64
CA ILE A 46 9.49 -0.97 5.37
C ILE A 46 10.73 -1.82 5.57
N TYR A 47 10.61 -3.08 5.20
CA TYR A 47 11.68 -4.04 5.20
C TYR A 47 12.15 -4.30 3.78
N LYS A 48 13.44 -4.54 3.59
CA LYS A 48 14.05 -4.92 2.33
C LYS A 48 14.65 -6.31 2.45
N ARG A 49 14.49 -7.13 1.41
CA ARG A 49 15.03 -8.48 1.36
C ARG A 49 16.56 -8.44 1.53
N THR A 50 17.11 -9.29 2.38
CA THR A 50 18.55 -9.29 2.72
C THR A 50 19.41 -9.77 1.57
N GLU A 51 18.91 -10.77 0.83
CA GLU A 51 19.56 -11.33 -0.35
C GLU A 51 18.66 -11.12 -1.57
N ILE A 52 19.15 -10.33 -2.52
CA ILE A 52 18.46 -10.05 -3.78
C ILE A 52 19.23 -10.75 -4.89
N ASP A 53 18.55 -11.63 -5.61
CA ASP A 53 19.10 -12.26 -6.82
C ASP A 53 19.20 -11.21 -7.93
N GLU A 54 20.41 -10.75 -8.22
CA GLU A 54 20.68 -9.77 -9.28
C GLU A 54 20.55 -10.36 -10.69
N GLU A 55 20.57 -11.69 -10.84
CA GLU A 55 20.39 -12.37 -12.13
C GLU A 55 18.92 -12.63 -12.45
N LYS A 56 18.04 -12.53 -11.44
CA LYS A 56 16.59 -12.72 -11.62
C LYS A 56 16.00 -11.66 -12.54
N ILE A 57 15.35 -12.13 -13.61
CA ILE A 57 14.65 -11.28 -14.57
C ILE A 57 13.20 -11.10 -14.13
N TYR A 58 12.76 -9.85 -14.05
CA TYR A 58 11.39 -9.49 -13.70
C TYR A 58 10.61 -9.02 -14.94
N PRO A 59 9.35 -9.45 -15.12
CA PRO A 59 8.45 -8.82 -16.08
C PRO A 59 8.30 -7.31 -15.80
N LEU A 60 8.32 -6.51 -16.87
CA LEU A 60 8.08 -5.07 -16.79
C LEU A 60 6.58 -4.79 -16.63
N ILE A 61 6.07 -4.97 -15.42
CA ILE A 61 4.67 -4.71 -15.04
C ILE A 61 4.64 -3.59 -14.02
N GLY A 62 3.87 -2.53 -14.31
CA GLY A 62 3.66 -1.40 -13.41
C GLY A 62 2.47 -1.62 -12.51
N PHE A 63 2.70 -1.56 -11.20
CA PHE A 63 1.67 -1.62 -10.17
C PHE A 63 1.45 -0.21 -9.61
N PRO A 64 0.23 0.34 -9.68
CA PRO A 64 -0.04 1.69 -9.21
C PRO A 64 0.10 1.77 -7.69
N VAL A 65 0.68 2.88 -7.21
CA VAL A 65 0.71 3.28 -5.81
C VAL A 65 0.07 4.66 -5.67
N LYS A 66 -0.52 4.95 -4.50
CA LYS A 66 -1.07 6.29 -4.25
C LYS A 66 0.02 7.33 -4.40
N SER A 67 -0.32 8.48 -4.97
CA SER A 67 0.62 9.57 -5.26
C SER A 67 -0.05 10.90 -4.95
N ASP A 68 0.75 11.95 -4.88
CA ASP A 68 0.25 13.30 -4.72
C ASP A 68 -0.65 13.71 -5.90
N LYS A 69 -1.52 14.68 -5.63
CA LYS A 69 -2.46 15.16 -6.65
C LYS A 69 -1.70 15.70 -7.87
N GLY A 70 -2.04 15.19 -9.05
CA GLY A 70 -1.39 15.56 -10.31
C GLY A 70 -0.11 14.78 -10.60
N THR A 71 0.17 13.74 -9.81
CA THR A 71 1.24 12.78 -10.06
C THR A 71 0.65 11.38 -10.09
N SER A 72 1.20 10.54 -10.96
CA SER A 72 0.91 9.11 -11.01
C SER A 72 2.21 8.35 -10.82
N CYS A 73 2.24 7.47 -9.82
CA CYS A 73 3.40 6.66 -9.48
C CYS A 73 3.12 5.16 -9.65
N THR A 74 4.12 4.42 -10.13
CA THR A 74 4.07 2.96 -10.27
C THR A 74 5.35 2.32 -9.73
N ILE A 75 5.21 1.11 -9.18
CA ILE A 75 6.32 0.24 -8.79
C ILE A 75 6.32 -1.02 -9.67
N GLY A 76 7.48 -1.66 -9.84
CA GLY A 76 7.62 -2.92 -10.57
C GLY A 76 7.48 -4.18 -9.71
N LEU A 77 7.38 -5.36 -10.34
CA LEU A 77 7.35 -6.65 -9.63
C LEU A 77 8.57 -6.86 -8.72
N TYR A 78 9.75 -6.38 -9.15
CA TYR A 78 10.95 -6.35 -8.32
C TYR A 78 10.67 -5.78 -6.92
N HIS A 79 9.90 -4.70 -6.84
CA HIS A 79 9.62 -4.04 -5.57
C HIS A 79 8.66 -4.86 -4.70
N LEU A 80 7.64 -5.48 -5.31
CA LEU A 80 6.68 -6.32 -4.59
C LEU A 80 7.33 -7.57 -3.97
N GLU A 81 8.39 -8.09 -4.58
CA GLU A 81 9.08 -9.29 -4.07
C GLU A 81 10.24 -8.99 -3.10
N ASN A 82 10.82 -7.79 -3.19
CA ASN A 82 12.02 -7.42 -2.42
C ASN A 82 11.74 -6.43 -1.30
N TYR A 83 10.51 -5.96 -1.13
CA TYR A 83 10.11 -5.09 -0.03
C TYR A 83 8.77 -5.52 0.55
N ILE A 84 8.68 -5.49 1.89
CA ILE A 84 7.44 -5.70 2.63
C ILE A 84 7.25 -4.58 3.65
N VAL A 85 6.01 -4.36 4.06
CA VAL A 85 5.61 -3.31 4.99
C VAL A 85 5.01 -3.97 6.21
N GLN A 86 5.54 -3.67 7.40
CA GLN A 86 4.90 -4.09 8.65
C GLN A 86 4.01 -2.98 9.19
N TYR A 87 2.76 -3.30 9.48
CA TYR A 87 1.78 -2.37 10.06
C TYR A 87 0.81 -3.13 10.96
N LYS A 88 0.67 -2.70 12.22
CA LYS A 88 -0.20 -3.35 13.23
C LYS A 88 -0.02 -4.87 13.33
N GLU A 89 1.24 -5.31 13.46
CA GLU A 89 1.63 -6.73 13.59
C GLU A 89 1.46 -7.59 12.31
N ASP A 90 0.82 -7.07 11.27
CA ASP A 90 0.66 -7.71 9.96
C ASP A 90 1.70 -7.23 8.95
N TYR A 91 1.92 -8.05 7.91
CA TYR A 91 2.81 -7.73 6.78
C TYR A 91 2.03 -7.56 5.47
N TYR A 92 2.42 -6.57 4.68
CA TYR A 92 1.81 -6.20 3.42
C TYR A 92 2.87 -5.98 2.35
N ASP A 93 2.52 -6.13 1.08
CA ASP A 93 3.36 -5.63 -0.01
C ASP A 93 3.34 -4.09 -0.08
N LEU A 94 4.25 -3.49 -0.84
CA LEU A 94 4.33 -2.03 -1.00
C LEU A 94 3.05 -1.39 -1.58
N GLN A 95 2.39 -2.04 -2.52
CA GLN A 95 1.16 -1.51 -3.11
C GLN A 95 0.03 -1.49 -2.07
N SER A 96 -0.11 -2.56 -1.29
CA SER A 96 -1.04 -2.70 -0.19
C SER A 96 -0.76 -1.67 0.91
N GLY A 97 0.50 -1.47 1.31
CA GLY A 97 0.91 -0.43 2.25
C GLY A 97 0.53 0.98 1.78
N SER A 98 0.71 1.26 0.48
CA SER A 98 0.27 2.53 -0.10
C SER A 98 -1.26 2.68 -0.09
N ARG A 99 -2.02 1.62 -0.40
CA ARG A 99 -3.50 1.65 -0.34
C ARG A 99 -4.02 1.95 1.07
N LEU A 100 -3.31 1.49 2.10
CA LEU A 100 -3.56 1.79 3.51
C LEU A 100 -3.21 3.24 3.92
N ASN A 101 -2.68 4.07 3.00
CA ASN A 101 -2.19 5.43 3.25
C ASN A 101 -1.01 5.49 4.23
N LEU A 102 -0.15 4.47 4.25
CA LEU A 102 1.08 4.52 5.05
C LEU A 102 2.13 5.42 4.40
N PHE A 103 2.15 5.45 3.07
CA PHE A 103 3.04 6.27 2.25
C PHE A 103 2.46 6.45 0.83
N THR A 104 3.01 7.42 0.12
CA THR A 104 2.79 7.71 -1.29
C THR A 104 3.97 7.22 -2.13
N GLY A 105 3.81 7.18 -3.45
CA GLY A 105 4.90 6.91 -4.39
C GLY A 105 5.99 7.98 -4.34
N ASN A 106 5.63 9.23 -4.05
CA ASN A 106 6.58 10.31 -3.81
C ASN A 106 7.46 10.02 -2.59
N ASP A 107 6.86 9.57 -1.49
CA ASP A 107 7.59 9.15 -0.29
C ASP A 107 8.56 8.00 -0.60
N LEU A 108 8.15 7.03 -1.45
CA LEU A 108 9.04 5.94 -1.87
C LEU A 108 10.29 6.45 -2.61
N VAL A 109 10.14 7.47 -3.47
CA VAL A 109 11.29 8.10 -4.15
C VAL A 109 12.23 8.75 -3.13
N GLU A 110 11.67 9.45 -2.13
CA GLU A 110 12.46 10.08 -1.07
C GLU A 110 13.20 9.05 -0.20
N MET A 111 12.63 7.85 -0.04
CA MET A 111 13.25 6.70 0.63
C MET A 111 14.24 5.92 -0.24
N GLU A 112 14.55 6.40 -1.45
CA GLU A 112 15.42 5.73 -2.43
C GLU A 112 14.87 4.36 -2.93
N ILE A 113 13.56 4.13 -2.81
CA ILE A 113 12.86 3.01 -3.45
C ILE A 113 12.41 3.48 -4.83
N ILE A 114 13.06 2.93 -5.87
CA ILE A 114 12.87 3.37 -7.26
C ILE A 114 11.41 3.17 -7.71
N SER A 115 10.65 4.26 -7.77
CA SER A 115 9.31 4.27 -8.35
C SER A 115 9.27 5.18 -9.57
N SER A 116 8.43 4.82 -10.55
CA SER A 116 8.23 5.61 -11.76
C SER A 116 7.07 6.57 -11.52
N CYS A 117 7.40 7.83 -11.22
CA CYS A 117 6.45 8.91 -10.98
C CYS A 117 6.43 9.90 -12.15
N LYS A 118 5.23 10.26 -12.63
CA LYS A 118 5.03 11.21 -13.72
C LYS A 118 3.95 12.22 -13.34
N ASN A 119 4.19 13.50 -13.65
CA ASN A 119 3.17 14.54 -13.54
C ASN A 119 2.14 14.39 -14.67
N GLU A 120 0.85 14.47 -14.30
CA GLU A 120 -0.30 14.41 -15.21
C GLU A 120 -0.64 15.79 -15.81
#